data_AF-A0A7C3LKZ0-F1
#
_entry.id   AF-A0A7C3LKZ0-F1
#
_cell.length_a   1.000
_cell.length_b   1.000
_cell.length_c   1.000
_cell.angle_alpha   90.00
_cell.angle_beta   90.00
_cell.angle_gamma   90.00
#
_symmetry.space_group_name_H-M   'P 1'
#
loop_
_entity.id
_entity.type
_entity.pdbx_description
1 polymer ?
#
loop_
_entity_poly.entity_id
_entity_poly.type
_entity_poly.pdbx_seq_one_letter_code
_entity_poly.pdbx_strand_id
1 'polypeptide(L)'
;MVAEGRENRTQKRLSRYRRSETPPPLVLQGRDRQIVAAVAQHRLLTREQIERLFFGTTTRANFRLQKLYHHKLLGRLHLPTVRGSSQAIYFLDRQGVPVAAEALGVQPAAIPWKYKRREVGPLFLRHLLAVNDVRIAFELAARSQKDHELLLWLSDQEARDEYSWGYGKKALVPDAYGRYRFGDRVVSFFLELDQATVSAKRWAGKV
;
A
#
# COMPACT_ATOMS: atom_id res chain seq x y z
N MET A 1 30.76 2.91 49.95
CA MET A 1 29.49 2.59 49.25
C MET A 1 29.52 3.33 47.92
N VAL A 2 29.79 2.60 46.84
CA VAL A 2 29.93 3.16 45.49
C VAL A 2 28.53 3.29 44.89
N ALA A 3 28.13 4.50 44.53
CA ALA A 3 26.91 4.74 43.77
C ALA A 3 27.18 4.36 42.31
N GLU A 4 26.68 3.22 41.88
CA GLU A 4 26.66 2.83 40.46
C GLU A 4 25.75 3.78 39.69
N GLY A 5 26.36 4.59 38.83
CA GLY A 5 25.68 5.44 37.87
C GLY A 5 24.88 4.58 36.88
N ARG A 6 23.58 4.80 36.81
CA ARG A 6 22.74 4.27 35.73
C ARG A 6 23.14 4.92 34.41
N GLU A 7 23.92 4.22 33.60
CA GLU A 7 24.16 4.56 32.21
C GLU A 7 22.82 4.62 31.46
N ASN A 8 22.36 5.84 31.21
CA ASN A 8 21.22 6.09 30.35
C ASN A 8 21.65 5.77 28.91
N ARG A 9 21.46 4.53 28.46
CA ARG A 9 21.69 4.13 27.06
C ARG A 9 20.76 4.92 26.15
N THR A 10 21.22 6.06 25.68
CA THR A 10 20.57 6.86 24.63
C THR A 10 20.55 6.01 23.36
N GLN A 11 19.49 5.22 23.16
CA GLN A 11 19.32 4.43 21.94
C GLN A 11 19.45 5.38 20.75
N LYS A 12 20.51 5.19 19.95
CA LYS A 12 20.81 6.00 18.78
C LYS A 12 19.59 6.01 17.86
N ARG A 13 19.02 7.21 17.64
CA ARG A 13 17.82 7.37 16.79
C ARG A 13 18.08 6.78 15.41
N LEU A 14 17.25 5.82 15.00
CA LEU A 14 17.35 5.18 13.70
C LEU A 14 17.03 6.19 12.58
N SER A 15 17.84 6.16 11.51
CA SER A 15 17.69 7.10 10.40
C SER A 15 16.36 6.93 9.67
N ARG A 16 15.76 8.07 9.30
CA ARG A 16 14.56 8.13 8.45
C ARG A 16 14.86 7.86 6.96
N TYR A 17 16.10 8.03 6.53
CA TYR A 17 16.44 7.90 5.11
C TYR A 17 17.32 6.68 4.85
N ARG A 18 18.18 6.32 5.81
CA ARG A 18 19.09 5.18 5.68
C ARG A 18 18.62 3.99 6.52
N ARG A 19 18.80 2.78 5.99
CA ARG A 19 18.62 1.57 6.81
C ARG A 19 19.78 1.45 7.81
N SER A 20 19.49 0.88 8.98
CA SER A 20 20.54 0.47 9.91
C SER A 20 21.17 -0.82 9.39
N GLU A 21 22.48 -0.94 9.51
CA GLU A 21 23.18 -2.21 9.27
C GLU A 21 22.88 -3.21 10.38
N THR A 22 22.70 -2.70 11.61
CA THR A 22 22.31 -3.47 12.79
C THR A 22 20.95 -2.97 13.30
N PRO A 23 19.84 -3.40 12.67
CA PRO A 23 18.51 -3.01 13.15
C PRO A 23 18.19 -3.69 14.48
N PRO A 24 17.40 -3.06 15.37
CA PRO A 24 16.93 -3.72 16.58
C PRO A 24 16.16 -5.01 16.25
N PRO A 25 16.18 -6.02 17.12
CA PRO A 25 15.43 -7.26 16.90
C PRO A 25 13.95 -7.01 16.57
N LEU A 26 13.42 -7.78 15.64
CA LEU A 26 12.02 -7.73 15.22
C LEU A 26 11.39 -9.11 15.39
N VAL A 27 10.40 -9.16 16.29
CA VAL A 27 9.42 -10.25 16.32
C VAL A 27 8.20 -9.83 15.51
N LEU A 28 7.87 -10.60 14.48
CA LEU A 28 6.72 -10.34 13.62
C LEU A 28 5.40 -10.66 14.33
N GLN A 29 4.56 -9.65 14.46
CA GLN A 29 3.22 -9.73 15.02
C GLN A 29 2.19 -10.00 13.92
N GLY A 30 0.98 -10.43 14.30
CA GLY A 30 -0.12 -10.62 13.34
C GLY A 30 -0.39 -9.35 12.52
N ARG A 31 -0.42 -8.19 13.18
CA ARG A 31 -0.60 -6.89 12.51
C ARG A 31 0.50 -6.58 11.49
N ASP A 32 1.75 -6.96 11.74
CA ASP A 32 2.82 -6.70 10.77
C ASP A 32 2.64 -7.49 9.49
N ARG A 33 2.23 -8.76 9.60
CA ARG A 33 1.91 -9.61 8.46
C ARG A 33 0.77 -9.00 7.64
N GLN A 34 -0.28 -8.53 8.32
CA GLN A 34 -1.39 -7.84 7.70
C GLN A 34 -0.97 -6.54 6.99
N ILE A 35 -0.08 -5.74 7.60
CA ILE A 35 0.47 -4.53 6.96
C ILE A 35 1.26 -4.89 5.71
N VAL A 36 2.14 -5.90 5.78
CA VAL A 36 2.96 -6.33 4.64
C VAL A 36 2.09 -6.84 3.50
N ALA A 37 1.06 -7.65 3.81
CA ALA A 37 0.08 -8.12 2.84
C ALA A 37 -0.72 -6.96 2.22
N ALA A 38 -1.17 -6.00 3.02
CA ALA A 38 -1.91 -4.85 2.53
C ALA A 38 -1.06 -3.97 1.60
N VAL A 39 0.22 -3.74 1.94
CA VAL A 39 1.13 -3.01 1.04
C VAL A 39 1.36 -3.77 -0.26
N ALA A 40 1.43 -5.10 -0.23
CA ALA A 40 1.51 -5.92 -1.44
C ALA A 40 0.27 -5.75 -2.33
N GLN A 41 -0.93 -5.89 -1.75
CA GLN A 41 -2.20 -5.77 -2.49
C GLN A 41 -2.49 -4.36 -3.02
N HIS A 42 -2.06 -3.31 -2.30
CA HIS A 42 -2.27 -1.91 -2.70
C HIS A 42 -1.10 -1.35 -3.52
N ARG A 43 -0.02 -2.13 -3.69
CA ARG A 43 1.28 -1.78 -4.31
C ARG A 43 2.07 -0.68 -3.58
N LEU A 44 1.40 0.40 -3.19
CA LEU A 44 1.94 1.57 -2.50
C LEU A 44 0.92 2.08 -1.48
N LEU A 45 1.36 2.36 -0.25
CA LEU A 45 0.51 2.99 0.77
C LEU A 45 1.24 4.10 1.48
N THR A 46 0.54 5.19 1.78
CA THR A 46 1.07 6.21 2.68
C THR A 46 1.06 5.74 4.13
N ARG A 47 1.84 6.39 4.99
CA ARG A 47 1.76 6.17 6.45
C ARG A 47 0.33 6.34 6.95
N GLU A 48 -0.36 7.38 6.49
CA GLU A 48 -1.70 7.78 6.90
C GLU A 48 -2.74 6.73 6.50
N GLN A 49 -2.59 6.14 5.31
CA GLN A 49 -3.42 5.03 4.84
C GLN A 49 -3.19 3.76 5.68
N ILE A 50 -1.94 3.42 5.97
CA ILE A 50 -1.60 2.28 6.84
C ILE A 50 -2.13 2.52 8.26
N GLU A 51 -2.03 3.75 8.75
CA GLU A 51 -2.59 4.15 10.04
C GLU A 51 -4.10 3.90 10.06
N ARG A 52 -4.86 4.47 9.12
CA ARG A 52 -6.31 4.25 9.01
C ARG A 52 -6.70 2.77 8.99
N LEU A 53 -5.91 1.92 8.34
CA LEU A 53 -6.20 0.49 8.23
C LEU A 53 -5.89 -0.31 9.50
N PHE A 54 -4.88 0.06 10.29
CA PHE A 54 -4.29 -0.83 11.30
C PHE A 54 -4.01 -0.20 12.67
N PHE A 55 -4.13 1.12 12.81
CA PHE A 55 -3.72 1.85 13.99
C PHE A 55 -4.69 2.99 14.34
N GLY A 56 -4.92 3.21 15.63
CA GLY A 56 -5.60 4.42 16.11
C GLY A 56 -4.66 5.60 16.42
N THR A 57 -3.34 5.41 16.28
CA THR A 57 -2.35 6.43 16.66
C THR A 57 -1.15 6.44 15.72
N THR A 58 -0.75 7.63 15.29
CA THR A 58 0.44 7.88 14.45
C THR A 58 1.72 7.34 15.07
N THR A 59 1.92 7.47 16.38
CA THR A 59 3.15 7.03 17.06
C THR A 59 3.37 5.52 16.94
N ARG A 60 2.32 4.72 17.17
CA ARG A 60 2.39 3.25 17.03
C ARG A 60 2.63 2.83 15.58
N ALA A 61 1.97 3.49 14.62
CA ALA A 61 2.18 3.25 13.19
C ALA A 61 3.64 3.50 12.81
N ASN A 62 4.18 4.67 13.17
CA ASN A 62 5.57 5.04 12.89
C ASN A 62 6.57 4.05 13.49
N PHE A 63 6.37 3.63 14.74
CA PHE A 63 7.25 2.69 15.40
C PHE A 63 7.29 1.33 14.67
N ARG A 64 6.13 0.76 14.32
CA ARG A 64 6.07 -0.51 13.58
C ARG A 64 6.68 -0.35 12.18
N LEU A 65 6.27 0.68 11.44
CA LEU A 65 6.73 0.93 10.06
C LEU A 65 8.25 1.16 9.99
N GLN A 66 8.84 1.80 11.00
CA GLN A 66 10.28 1.94 11.09
C GLN A 66 10.97 0.57 11.21
N LYS A 67 10.47 -0.31 12.08
CA LYS A 67 11.02 -1.68 12.19
C LYS A 67 10.89 -2.47 10.89
N LEU A 68 9.71 -2.46 10.27
CA LEU A 68 9.48 -3.15 8.99
C LEU A 68 10.39 -2.62 7.87
N TYR A 69 10.64 -1.31 7.85
CA TYR A 69 11.58 -0.70 6.91
C TYR A 69 13.02 -1.17 7.12
N HIS A 70 13.49 -1.18 8.36
CA HIS A 70 14.87 -1.56 8.67
C HIS A 70 15.15 -3.05 8.43
N HIS A 71 14.13 -3.90 8.61
CA HIS A 71 14.20 -5.34 8.30
C HIS A 71 13.94 -5.68 6.82
N LYS A 72 13.85 -4.67 5.94
CA LYS A 72 13.66 -4.85 4.48
C LYS A 72 12.36 -5.60 4.11
N LEU A 73 11.38 -5.61 5.02
CA LEU A 73 10.04 -6.10 4.75
C LEU A 73 9.29 -5.10 3.89
N LEU A 74 9.46 -3.82 4.22
CA LEU A 74 8.95 -2.68 3.45
C LEU A 74 10.10 -1.79 2.98
N GLY A 75 9.98 -1.29 1.77
CA GLY A 75 10.71 -0.12 1.30
C GLY A 75 9.93 1.14 1.62
N ARG A 76 10.60 2.30 1.58
CA ARG A 76 9.90 3.58 1.64
C ARG A 76 10.52 4.60 0.70
N LEU A 77 9.68 5.46 0.16
CA LEU A 77 10.05 6.63 -0.59
C LEU A 77 9.38 7.86 0.02
N HIS A 78 9.95 9.02 -0.28
CA HIS A 78 9.45 10.30 0.15
C HIS A 78 9.16 11.14 -1.08
N LEU A 79 7.99 11.76 -1.12
CA LEU A 79 7.68 12.76 -2.14
C LEU A 79 8.46 14.05 -1.85
N PRO A 80 9.01 14.73 -2.86
CA PRO A 80 9.56 16.07 -2.66
C PRO A 80 8.48 17.00 -2.08
N THR A 81 8.81 17.75 -1.03
CA THR A 81 7.94 18.79 -0.49
C THR A 81 8.72 20.10 -0.42
N VAL A 82 8.04 21.21 -0.71
CA VAL A 82 8.62 22.57 -0.69
C VAL A 82 8.85 23.05 0.76
N ARG A 83 8.05 22.56 1.72
CA ARG A 83 8.19 22.86 3.15
C ARG A 83 7.82 21.65 4.01
N GLY A 84 8.47 21.50 5.17
CA GLY A 84 8.17 20.47 6.15
C GLY A 84 8.75 19.08 5.85
N SER A 85 8.25 18.09 6.57
CA SER A 85 8.68 16.69 6.43
C SER A 85 7.85 16.01 5.33
N SER A 86 8.52 15.44 4.33
CA SER A 86 7.87 14.69 3.24
C SER A 86 7.10 13.48 3.75
N GLN A 87 5.91 13.23 3.19
CA GLN A 87 5.11 12.05 3.50
C GLN A 87 5.84 10.78 3.03
N ALA A 88 5.89 9.76 3.89
CA ALA A 88 6.49 8.48 3.54
C ALA A 88 5.46 7.58 2.85
N ILE A 89 5.83 7.04 1.70
CA ILE A 89 5.07 6.04 0.95
C ILE A 89 5.83 4.73 1.04
N TYR A 90 5.13 3.67 1.44
CA TYR A 90 5.67 2.34 1.64
C TYR A 90 5.32 1.43 0.46
N PHE A 91 6.25 0.56 0.10
CA PHE A 91 6.09 -0.47 -0.91
C PHE A 91 6.70 -1.78 -0.40
N LEU A 92 6.32 -2.90 -1.00
CA LEU A 92 6.86 -4.20 -0.64
C LEU A 92 8.35 -4.31 -1.02
N ASP A 93 9.18 -4.80 -0.10
CA ASP A 93 10.59 -5.08 -0.36
C ASP A 93 10.89 -6.59 -0.19
N ARG A 94 12.08 -7.00 -0.61
CA ARG A 94 12.48 -8.39 -0.83
C ARG A 94 12.15 -9.32 0.33
N GLN A 95 12.40 -8.92 1.58
CA GLN A 95 12.14 -9.79 2.74
C GLN A 95 10.66 -9.86 3.08
N GLY A 96 9.84 -8.92 2.61
CA GLY A 96 8.40 -8.90 2.82
C GLY A 96 7.64 -9.84 1.90
N VAL A 97 8.24 -10.25 0.78
CA VAL A 97 7.61 -11.15 -0.21
C VAL A 97 7.12 -12.46 0.40
N PRO A 98 7.94 -13.27 1.10
CA PRO A 98 7.47 -14.50 1.71
C PRO A 98 6.37 -14.25 2.76
N VAL A 99 6.48 -13.15 3.51
CA VAL A 99 5.50 -12.79 4.55
C VAL A 99 4.16 -12.40 3.93
N ALA A 100 4.17 -11.64 2.82
CA ALA A 100 2.97 -11.30 2.06
C ALA A 100 2.34 -12.55 1.46
N ALA A 101 3.14 -13.41 0.84
CA ALA A 101 2.69 -14.64 0.20
C ALA A 101 1.99 -15.57 1.18
N GLU A 102 2.60 -15.82 2.34
CA GLU A 102 2.01 -16.59 3.44
C GLU A 102 0.68 -16.00 3.91
N ALA A 103 0.65 -14.69 4.17
CA ALA A 103 -0.56 -14.00 4.65
C ALA A 103 -1.70 -13.98 3.62
N LEU A 104 -1.37 -14.09 2.33
CA LEU A 104 -2.33 -14.10 1.22
C LEU A 104 -2.69 -15.52 0.75
N GLY A 105 -2.04 -16.56 1.28
CA GLY A 105 -2.26 -17.94 0.86
C GLY A 105 -1.81 -18.22 -0.58
N VAL A 106 -0.82 -17.48 -1.09
CA VAL A 106 -0.30 -17.62 -2.46
C VAL A 106 1.19 -17.98 -2.47
N GLN A 107 1.70 -18.42 -3.62
CA GLN A 107 3.12 -18.66 -3.79
C GLN A 107 3.92 -17.34 -3.85
N PRO A 108 5.14 -17.27 -3.28
CA PRO A 108 5.98 -16.06 -3.35
C PRO A 108 6.23 -15.53 -4.76
N ALA A 109 6.26 -16.42 -5.76
CA ALA A 109 6.42 -16.05 -7.17
C ALA A 109 5.24 -15.27 -7.75
N ALA A 110 4.04 -15.41 -7.17
CA ALA A 110 2.85 -14.68 -7.57
C ALA A 110 2.80 -13.25 -7.00
N ILE A 111 3.69 -12.90 -6.06
CA ILE A 111 3.71 -11.59 -5.44
C ILE A 111 4.58 -10.64 -6.28
N PRO A 112 4.00 -9.64 -6.96
CA PRO A 112 4.78 -8.63 -7.65
C PRO A 112 5.55 -7.81 -6.62
N TRP A 113 6.88 -7.86 -6.70
CA TRP A 113 7.76 -7.10 -5.83
C TRP A 113 8.83 -6.40 -6.68
N LYS A 114 9.36 -5.29 -6.17
CA LYS A 114 10.16 -4.26 -6.87
C LYS A 114 9.30 -3.14 -7.45
N TYR A 115 9.04 -2.15 -6.60
CA TYR A 115 8.71 -0.81 -7.06
C TYR A 115 9.91 -0.22 -7.82
N LYS A 116 9.82 -0.12 -9.14
CA LYS A 116 10.84 0.56 -9.97
C LYS A 116 10.60 2.06 -9.94
N ARG A 117 11.23 2.74 -8.97
CA ARG A 117 11.14 4.20 -8.76
C ARG A 117 11.39 5.06 -10.01
N ARG A 118 12.16 4.57 -10.99
CA ARG A 118 12.48 5.30 -12.24
C ARG A 118 11.33 5.33 -13.24
N GLU A 119 10.32 4.47 -13.11
CA GLU A 119 9.25 4.30 -14.10
C GLU A 119 7.95 5.00 -13.71
N VAL A 120 7.90 5.69 -12.56
CA VAL A 120 6.65 6.16 -11.96
C VAL A 120 6.74 7.64 -11.56
N GLY A 121 6.13 8.50 -12.36
CA GLY A 121 6.07 9.95 -12.12
C GLY A 121 5.11 10.34 -10.99
N PRO A 122 5.20 11.59 -10.46
CA PRO A 122 4.36 12.07 -9.36
C PRO A 122 2.85 11.95 -9.61
N LEU A 123 2.41 12.13 -10.86
CA LEU A 123 1.00 12.04 -11.24
C LEU A 123 0.45 10.62 -11.07
N PHE A 124 1.22 9.60 -11.45
CA PHE A 124 0.83 8.20 -11.22
C PHE A 124 0.75 7.89 -9.72
N LEU A 125 1.74 8.36 -8.94
CA LEU A 125 1.73 8.14 -7.49
C LEU A 125 0.49 8.76 -6.86
N ARG A 126 0.15 10.00 -7.21
CA ARG A 126 -1.04 10.68 -6.70
C ARG A 126 -2.32 9.93 -7.05
N HIS A 127 -2.45 9.50 -8.30
CA HIS A 127 -3.59 8.73 -8.80
C HIS A 127 -3.75 7.40 -8.06
N LEU A 128 -2.69 6.57 -8.03
CA LEU A 128 -2.72 5.27 -7.36
C LEU A 128 -3.05 5.41 -5.86
N LEU A 129 -2.46 6.39 -5.17
CA LEU A 129 -2.76 6.61 -3.76
C LEU A 129 -4.22 7.00 -3.54
N ALA A 130 -4.84 7.75 -4.46
CA ALA A 130 -6.23 8.12 -4.35
C ALA A 130 -7.20 6.98 -4.68
N VAL A 131 -6.88 6.14 -5.66
CA VAL A 131 -7.59 4.86 -5.89
C VAL A 131 -7.52 3.99 -4.63
N ASN A 132 -6.35 3.94 -3.98
CA ASN A 132 -6.18 3.25 -2.71
C ASN A 132 -7.03 3.87 -1.59
N ASP A 133 -7.25 5.19 -1.56
CA ASP A 133 -8.16 5.81 -0.58
C ASP A 133 -9.60 5.34 -0.76
N VAL A 134 -10.07 5.17 -2.00
CA VAL A 134 -11.40 4.61 -2.30
C VAL A 134 -11.49 3.16 -1.83
N ARG A 135 -10.50 2.33 -2.19
CA ARG A 135 -10.44 0.93 -1.72
C ARG A 135 -10.49 0.83 -0.20
N ILE A 136 -9.65 1.63 0.49
CA ILE A 136 -9.59 1.66 1.95
C ILE A 136 -10.93 2.08 2.54
N ALA A 137 -11.66 3.01 1.92
CA ALA A 137 -13.00 3.38 2.39
C ALA A 137 -13.96 2.18 2.35
N PHE A 138 -13.95 1.38 1.27
CA PHE A 138 -14.74 0.15 1.20
C PHE A 138 -14.30 -0.89 2.24
N GLU A 139 -13.00 -1.09 2.43
CA GLU A 139 -12.46 -2.01 3.45
C GLU A 139 -12.88 -1.60 4.87
N LEU A 140 -12.84 -0.30 5.19
CA LEU A 140 -13.25 0.21 6.50
C LEU A 140 -14.77 0.13 6.69
N ALA A 141 -15.56 0.44 5.66
CA ALA A 141 -17.01 0.26 5.69
C ALA A 141 -17.38 -1.21 5.95
N ALA A 142 -16.71 -2.16 5.27
CA ALA A 142 -16.90 -3.59 5.50
C ALA A 142 -16.53 -4.04 6.92
N ARG A 143 -15.50 -3.45 7.54
CA ARG A 143 -15.09 -3.79 8.92
C ARG A 143 -16.00 -3.20 10.00
N SER A 144 -16.67 -2.10 9.71
CA SER A 144 -17.47 -1.34 10.68
C SER A 144 -18.94 -1.74 10.72
N GLN A 145 -19.44 -2.46 9.71
CA GLN A 145 -20.84 -2.86 9.59
C GLN A 145 -20.93 -4.38 9.42
N LYS A 146 -21.79 -5.03 10.21
CA LYS A 146 -21.90 -6.51 10.25
C LYS A 146 -22.30 -7.12 8.89
N ASP A 147 -23.17 -6.44 8.16
CA ASP A 147 -23.73 -6.95 6.90
C ASP A 147 -23.05 -6.36 5.66
N HIS A 148 -21.84 -5.84 5.81
CA HIS A 148 -21.06 -5.28 4.73
C HIS A 148 -19.82 -6.12 4.45
N GLU A 149 -19.46 -6.26 3.18
CA GLU A 149 -18.29 -7.03 2.79
C GLU A 149 -17.72 -6.57 1.44
N LEU A 150 -16.41 -6.34 1.39
CA LEU A 150 -15.70 -6.17 0.14
C LEU A 150 -15.37 -7.56 -0.43
N LEU A 151 -16.21 -8.04 -1.34
CA LEU A 151 -16.12 -9.39 -1.91
C LEU A 151 -14.93 -9.53 -2.86
N LEU A 152 -14.66 -8.48 -3.65
CA LEU A 152 -13.59 -8.48 -4.64
C LEU A 152 -13.11 -7.05 -4.89
N TRP A 153 -11.80 -6.90 -5.07
CA TRP A 153 -11.19 -5.70 -5.61
C TRP A 153 -10.09 -6.10 -6.59
N LEU A 154 -10.24 -5.70 -7.85
CA LEU A 154 -9.24 -5.86 -8.91
C LEU A 154 -8.66 -4.48 -9.23
N SER A 155 -7.34 -4.37 -9.24
CA SER A 155 -6.61 -3.18 -9.69
C SER A 155 -6.70 -2.99 -11.22
N ASP A 156 -6.22 -1.84 -11.71
CA ASP A 156 -6.09 -1.52 -13.13
C ASP A 156 -5.49 -2.66 -13.99
N GLN A 157 -4.46 -3.34 -13.48
CA GLN A 157 -3.80 -4.44 -14.18
C GLN A 157 -4.63 -5.73 -14.19
N GLU A 158 -5.39 -5.98 -13.13
CA GLU A 158 -6.18 -7.20 -12.95
C GLU A 158 -7.57 -7.08 -13.60
N ALA A 159 -8.09 -5.86 -13.70
CA ALA A 159 -9.39 -5.55 -14.28
C ALA A 159 -9.32 -5.21 -15.78
N ARG A 160 -8.11 -5.22 -16.38
CA ARG A 160 -7.93 -5.02 -17.82
C ARG A 160 -8.59 -6.16 -18.58
N ASP A 161 -9.49 -5.81 -19.48
CA ASP A 161 -10.18 -6.76 -20.35
C ASP A 161 -9.98 -6.38 -21.83
N GLU A 162 -9.56 -7.34 -22.65
CA GLU A 162 -9.28 -7.13 -24.07
C GLU A 162 -10.43 -7.67 -24.92
N TYR A 163 -10.95 -6.85 -25.82
CA TYR A 163 -12.08 -7.20 -26.66
C TYR A 163 -11.85 -6.79 -28.11
N SER A 164 -12.52 -7.50 -29.03
CA SER A 164 -12.51 -7.17 -30.45
C SER A 164 -13.65 -6.20 -30.77
N TRP A 165 -13.34 -5.13 -31.50
CA TRP A 165 -14.33 -4.20 -32.03
C TRP A 165 -13.98 -3.83 -33.47
N GLY A 166 -14.83 -4.25 -34.42
CA GLY A 166 -14.52 -4.19 -35.84
C GLY A 166 -13.27 -5.01 -36.18
N TYR A 167 -12.34 -4.43 -36.95
CA TYR A 167 -11.07 -5.06 -37.34
C TYR A 167 -9.94 -4.87 -36.31
N GLY A 168 -10.22 -4.28 -35.14
CA GLY A 168 -9.21 -3.95 -34.13
C GLY A 168 -9.41 -4.66 -32.79
N LYS A 169 -8.32 -4.76 -32.01
CA LYS A 169 -8.37 -5.09 -30.57
C LYS A 169 -8.39 -3.80 -29.76
N LYS A 170 -9.31 -3.72 -28.80
CA LYS A 170 -9.40 -2.66 -27.79
C LYS A 170 -9.23 -3.27 -26.41
N ALA A 171 -8.98 -2.43 -25.41
CA ALA A 171 -8.94 -2.85 -24.02
C ALA A 171 -9.72 -1.88 -23.14
N LEU A 172 -10.60 -2.42 -22.29
CA LEU A 172 -11.20 -1.68 -21.19
C LEU A 172 -10.22 -1.73 -20.02
N VAL A 173 -9.80 -0.58 -19.51
CA VAL A 173 -8.85 -0.47 -18.39
C VAL A 173 -9.41 0.50 -17.36
N PRO A 174 -10.31 0.02 -16.48
CA PRO A 174 -10.80 0.83 -15.37
C PRO A 174 -9.66 1.07 -14.37
N ASP A 175 -9.78 2.08 -13.51
CA ASP A 175 -8.82 2.26 -12.42
C ASP A 175 -8.95 1.14 -11.36
N ALA A 176 -10.16 0.60 -11.20
CA ALA A 176 -10.42 -0.64 -10.48
C ALA A 176 -11.76 -1.27 -10.88
N TYR A 177 -11.93 -2.56 -10.60
CA TYR A 177 -13.23 -3.22 -10.57
C TYR A 177 -13.49 -3.76 -9.16
N GLY A 178 -14.70 -3.55 -8.65
CA GLY A 178 -15.08 -3.95 -7.30
C GLY A 178 -16.39 -4.72 -7.26
N ARG A 179 -16.49 -5.64 -6.30
CA ARG A 179 -17.75 -6.25 -5.86
C ARG A 179 -17.93 -6.03 -4.38
N TYR A 180 -19.08 -5.50 -3.99
CA TYR A 180 -19.37 -5.15 -2.60
C TYR A 180 -20.75 -5.64 -2.21
N ARG A 181 -20.87 -6.18 -0.99
CA ARG A 181 -22.13 -6.61 -0.40
C ARG A 181 -22.56 -5.62 0.68
N PHE A 182 -23.84 -5.27 0.69
CA PHE A 182 -24.49 -4.56 1.79
C PHE A 182 -25.89 -5.15 2.02
N GLY A 183 -26.11 -5.73 3.21
CA GLY A 183 -27.26 -6.59 3.46
C GLY A 183 -27.26 -7.77 2.48
N ASP A 184 -28.41 -7.98 1.82
CA ASP A 184 -28.62 -9.06 0.85
C ASP A 184 -28.29 -8.64 -0.60
N ARG A 185 -27.80 -7.41 -0.81
CA ARG A 185 -27.49 -6.89 -2.14
C ARG A 185 -26.00 -7.00 -2.42
N VAL A 186 -25.68 -7.43 -3.64
CA VAL A 186 -24.33 -7.37 -4.18
C VAL A 186 -24.31 -6.41 -5.36
N VAL A 187 -23.39 -5.44 -5.30
CA VAL A 187 -23.14 -4.50 -6.38
C VAL A 187 -21.77 -4.77 -6.99
N SER A 188 -21.72 -4.73 -8.31
CA SER A 188 -20.49 -4.78 -9.10
C SER A 188 -20.30 -3.42 -9.76
N PHE A 189 -19.09 -2.87 -9.74
CA PHE A 189 -18.82 -1.54 -10.29
C PHE A 189 -17.43 -1.46 -10.92
N PHE A 190 -17.32 -0.64 -11.95
CA PHE A 190 -16.05 -0.12 -12.44
C PHE A 190 -15.80 1.25 -11.79
N LEU A 191 -14.56 1.49 -11.37
CA LEU A 191 -14.11 2.75 -10.81
C LEU A 191 -13.25 3.48 -11.83
N GLU A 192 -13.58 4.75 -12.05
CA GLU A 192 -12.76 5.73 -12.77
C GLU A 192 -12.61 6.95 -11.87
N LEU A 193 -11.37 7.32 -11.56
CA LEU A 193 -11.05 8.41 -10.66
C LEU A 193 -10.20 9.45 -11.40
N ASP A 194 -10.83 10.39 -12.08
CA ASP A 194 -10.08 11.47 -12.72
C ASP A 194 -9.63 12.51 -11.69
N GLN A 195 -8.33 12.75 -11.61
CA GLN A 195 -7.73 13.81 -10.79
C GLN A 195 -7.27 15.02 -11.63
N ALA A 196 -7.69 15.12 -12.89
CA ALA A 196 -7.19 16.09 -13.88
C ALA A 196 -5.66 15.98 -14.09
N THR A 197 -5.10 14.79 -13.90
CA THR A 197 -3.65 14.52 -13.91
C THR A 197 -3.19 13.55 -15.00
N VAL A 198 -4.08 13.20 -15.93
CA VAL A 198 -3.76 12.33 -17.05
C VAL A 198 -3.38 13.21 -18.25
N SER A 199 -2.20 12.99 -18.83
CA SER A 199 -1.88 13.64 -20.11
C SER A 199 -2.87 13.19 -21.18
N ALA A 200 -3.28 14.08 -22.09
CA ALA A 200 -4.24 13.81 -23.17
C ALA A 200 -3.96 12.51 -23.95
N LYS A 201 -2.70 12.06 -24.00
CA LYS A 201 -2.25 10.84 -24.66
C LYS A 201 -2.77 9.54 -24.02
N ARG A 202 -3.07 9.52 -22.72
CA ARG A 202 -3.64 8.34 -22.03
C ARG A 202 -5.17 8.27 -22.15
N TRP A 203 -5.84 9.40 -22.31
CA TRP A 203 -7.29 9.44 -22.55
C TRP A 203 -7.65 8.79 -23.89
N ALA A 204 -6.83 8.99 -24.92
CA ALA A 204 -7.02 8.41 -26.24
C ALA A 204 -6.99 6.85 -26.29
N GLY A 205 -6.52 6.19 -25.22
CA GLY A 205 -6.50 4.73 -25.11
C GLY A 205 -7.61 4.14 -24.23
N LYS A 206 -8.48 4.97 -23.64
CA LYS A 206 -9.58 4.53 -22.76
C LYS A 206 -10.93 4.35 -23.50
N VAL A 207 -11.00 4.62 -24.81
CA VAL A 207 -12.24 4.54 -25.64
C VAL A 207 -12.03 3.80 -26.96
#